data_AF-A0A7C6YU82-F1
#
_entry.id   AF-A0A7C6YU82-F1
#
_cell.length_a   1.000
_cell.length_b   1.000
_cell.length_c   1.000
_cell.angle_alpha   90.00
_cell.angle_beta   90.00
_cell.angle_gamma   90.00
#
_symmetry.space_group_name_H-M   'P 1'
#
loop_
_entity.id
_entity.type
_entity.pdbx_description
1 polymer ?
#
loop_
_entity_poly.entity_id
_entity_poly.type
_entity_poly.pdbx_seq_one_letter_code
_entity_poly.pdbx_strand_id
1 'polypeptide(L)' 'MAVLVLFGFVVVGIVEMRLWPKRPLKKVLVYWIFLAAAALLSALMVVNIDLPVPSPLDFLNRLAKEIWQGWLVD' A
#
# COMPACT_ATOMS: atom_id res chain seq x y z
N MET A 1 1.55 -7.88 -14.03
CA MET A 1 1.30 -7.79 -12.57
C MET A 1 0.16 -6.82 -12.24
N ALA A 2 0.19 -5.56 -12.68
CA ALA A 2 -0.88 -4.60 -12.41
C ALA A 2 -2.29 -5.06 -12.86
N VAL A 3 -2.40 -5.72 -14.02
CA VAL A 3 -3.68 -6.29 -14.50
C VAL A 3 -4.24 -7.35 -13.53
N LEU A 4 -3.38 -8.20 -12.96
CA LEU A 4 -3.80 -9.21 -11.97
C LEU A 4 -4.26 -8.55 -10.67
N VAL A 5 -3.58 -7.49 -10.24
CA VAL A 5 -3.97 -6.70 -9.06
C VAL A 5 -5.35 -6.09 -9.27
N LEU A 6 -5.58 -5.42 -10.40
CA LEU A 6 -6.89 -4.85 -10.74
C LEU A 6 -7.98 -5.92 -10.80
N PHE A 7 -7.68 -7.08 -11.40
CA PHE A 7 -8.62 -8.20 -11.44
C PHE A 7 -8.98 -8.69 -10.02
N GLY A 8 -8.00 -8.77 -9.11
CA GLY A 8 -8.24 -9.09 -7.71
C GLY A 8 -9.24 -8.14 -7.04
N PHE A 9 -9.06 -6.83 -7.21
CA PHE A 9 -10.00 -5.83 -6.67
C PHE A 9 -11.41 -5.94 -7.26
N VAL A 10 -11.53 -6.27 -8.55
CA VAL A 10 -12.84 -6.52 -9.19
C VAL A 10 -13.53 -7.72 -8.55
N VAL A 11 -12.80 -8.83 -8.35
CA VAL A 11 -13.36 -10.03 -7.70
C VAL A 11 -13.80 -9.73 -6.27
N VAL A 12 -12.98 -9.04 -5.48
CA VAL A 12 -13.34 -8.63 -4.11
C VAL A 12 -14.60 -7.76 -4.12
N GLY A 13 -14.65 -6.74 -4.99
CA GLY A 13 -15.81 -5.87 -5.12
C GLY A 13 -17.11 -6.61 -5.44
N ILE A 14 -17.05 -7.59 -6.34
CA ILE A 14 -18.21 -8.43 -6.70
C ILE A 14 -18.65 -9.29 -5.51
N VAL A 15 -17.71 -9.95 -4.84
CA VAL A 15 -17.99 -10.84 -3.70
C VAL A 15 -18.61 -10.04 -2.54
N GLU A 16 -18.01 -8.93 -2.17
CA GLU A 16 -18.49 -8.09 -1.07
C GLU A 16 -19.87 -7.50 -1.39
N MET A 17 -20.10 -7.02 -2.63
CA MET A 17 -21.42 -6.57 -3.04
C MET A 17 -22.47 -7.68 -2.99
N ARG A 18 -22.11 -8.90 -3.39
CA ARG A 18 -23.02 -10.06 -3.33
C ARG A 18 -23.38 -10.42 -1.89
N LEU A 19 -22.42 -10.38 -0.98
CA LEU A 19 -22.61 -10.68 0.44
C LEU A 19 -23.32 -9.57 1.21
N TRP A 20 -23.43 -8.35 0.66
CA TRP A 20 -24.02 -7.21 1.34
C TRP A 20 -25.56 -7.20 1.24
N PRO A 21 -26.31 -7.49 2.34
CA PRO A 21 -27.75 -7.71 2.28
C PRO A 21 -28.56 -6.40 2.27
N LYS A 22 -28.08 -5.34 2.95
CA LYS A 22 -28.70 -4.01 2.94
C LYS A 22 -27.74 -3.02 2.29
N ARG A 23 -28.09 -2.52 1.10
CA ARG A 23 -27.24 -1.66 0.27
C ARG A 23 -27.73 -0.21 0.26
N PRO A 24 -27.57 0.56 1.35
CA PRO A 24 -27.86 1.97 1.31
C PRO A 24 -26.87 2.65 0.35
N LEU A 25 -27.40 3.39 -0.63
CA LEU A 25 -26.63 3.97 -1.75
C LEU A 25 -25.42 4.79 -1.27
N LYS A 26 -25.56 5.52 -0.16
CA LYS A 26 -24.45 6.29 0.44
C LYS A 26 -23.26 5.41 0.84
N LYS A 27 -23.50 4.25 1.46
CA LYS A 27 -22.42 3.35 1.88
C LYS A 27 -21.80 2.62 0.70
N VAL A 28 -22.61 2.27 -0.30
CA VAL A 28 -22.13 1.70 -1.57
C VAL A 28 -21.20 2.68 -2.27
N LEU A 29 -21.59 3.96 -2.36
CA LEU A 29 -20.76 4.98 -3.02
C LEU A 29 -19.40 5.16 -2.31
N VAL A 30 -19.42 5.29 -0.98
CA VAL A 30 -18.19 5.40 -0.18
C VAL A 30 -17.32 4.17 -0.39
N TYR A 31 -17.91 2.97 -0.34
CA TYR A 31 -17.18 1.73 -0.59
C TYR A 31 -16.49 1.72 -1.96
N TRP A 32 -17.21 2.09 -3.02
CA TRP A 32 -16.64 2.15 -4.37
C TRP A 32 -15.47 3.12 -4.47
N ILE A 33 -15.56 4.29 -3.81
CA ILE A 33 -14.47 5.27 -3.77
C ILE A 33 -13.23 4.67 -3.09
N PHE A 34 -13.40 4.03 -1.93
CA PHE A 34 -12.29 3.40 -1.21
C PHE A 34 -11.69 2.23 -1.98
N LEU A 35 -12.53 1.39 -2.60
CA LEU A 35 -12.07 0.26 -3.42
C LEU A 35 -11.26 0.76 -4.62
N ALA A 36 -11.73 1.81 -5.31
CA ALA A 36 -11.02 2.42 -6.43
C ALA A 36 -9.70 3.06 -5.99
N ALA A 37 -9.67 3.77 -4.85
CA ALA A 37 -8.46 4.35 -4.30
C ALA A 37 -7.42 3.27 -3.93
N ALA A 38 -7.85 2.18 -3.31
CA ALA A 38 -6.98 1.05 -2.97
C ALA A 38 -6.44 0.35 -4.22
N ALA A 39 -7.29 0.13 -5.23
CA ALA A 39 -6.89 -0.46 -6.51
C ALA A 39 -5.87 0.42 -7.25
N LEU A 40 -6.11 1.74 -7.29
CA LEU A 40 -5.22 2.71 -7.92
C LEU A 40 -3.86 2.75 -7.21
N LEU A 41 -3.86 2.86 -5.88
CA LEU A 41 -2.64 2.87 -5.07
C LEU A 41 -1.83 1.58 -5.28
N SER A 42 -2.50 0.43 -5.25
CA SER A 42 -1.86 -0.87 -5.45
C SER A 42 -1.27 -0.99 -6.86
N ALA A 43 -1.99 -0.51 -7.89
CA ALA A 43 -1.49 -0.49 -9.26
C ALA A 43 -0.27 0.44 -9.41
N LEU A 44 -0.32 1.63 -8.81
CA LEU A 44 0.79 2.60 -8.80
C LEU A 44 2.05 2.01 -8.15
N MET A 45 1.91 1.28 -7.05
CA MET A 45 3.05 0.61 -6.40
C MET A 45 3.67 -0.47 -7.28
N VAL A 46 2.85 -1.24 -7.99
CA VAL A 46 3.35 -2.30 -8.88
C VAL A 46 4.00 -1.73 -10.15
N VAL A 47 3.50 -0.62 -10.68
CA VAL A 47 4.06 0.03 -11.87
C VAL A 47 5.38 0.72 -11.56
N ASN A 48 5.55 1.26 -10.34
CA ASN A 48 6.76 1.97 -9.93
C ASN A 48 7.64 1.16 -8.99
N ILE A 49 7.87 -0.12 -9.32
CA ILE A 49 8.66 -1.04 -8.50
C ILE A 49 10.12 -0.57 -8.32
N ASP A 50 10.63 0.26 -9.26
CA ASP A 50 11.99 0.79 -9.26
C ASP A 50 12.14 2.14 -8.55
N LEU A 51 11.11 2.62 -7.84
CA LEU A 51 11.30 3.77 -6.95
C LEU A 51 12.37 3.41 -5.91
N PRO A 52 13.48 4.16 -5.82
CA PRO A 52 14.48 3.90 -4.80
C PRO A 52 13.82 4.10 -3.44
N VAL A 53 13.44 2.99 -2.81
CA VAL A 53 12.85 3.01 -1.48
C VAL A 53 13.95 3.55 -0.56
N PRO A 54 13.75 4.70 0.10
CA PRO A 54 14.71 5.15 1.11
C PRO A 54 14.75 4.04 2.16
N SER A 55 15.84 3.29 2.19
CA SER A 55 16.01 2.14 3.05
C SER A 55 16.02 2.63 4.50
N PRO A 56 14.97 2.38 5.31
CA PRO A 56 15.01 2.75 6.73
C PRO A 56 16.14 2.00 7.45
N LEU A 57 16.57 0.86 6.92
CA LEU A 57 17.76 0.13 7.35
C LEU A 57 19.06 0.92 7.11
N ASP A 58 19.17 1.68 6.02
CA ASP A 58 20.34 2.53 5.78
C ASP A 58 20.39 3.70 6.75
N PHE A 59 19.23 4.24 7.14
CA PHE A 59 19.14 5.26 8.19
C PHE A 59 19.59 4.70 9.54
N LEU A 60 19.10 3.52 9.93
CA LEU A 60 19.51 2.85 11.18
C LEU A 60 20.99 2.47 11.18
N ASN A 61 21.53 2.01 10.05
CA ASN A 61 22.96 1.70 9.91
C ASN A 61 23.83 2.95 10.06
N ARG A 62 23.42 4.09 9.47
CA ARG A 62 24.12 5.38 9.66
C ARG A 62 24.10 5.81 11.12
N LEU A 63 22.94 5.70 11.78
CA LEU A 63 22.78 6.06 13.18
C LEU A 63 23.63 5.18 14.10
N ALA A 64 23.65 3.86 13.87
CA ALA A 64 24.49 2.92 14.61
C ALA A 64 25.98 3.22 14.41
N LYS A 65 26.39 3.60 13.19
CA LYS A 65 27.76 3.97 12.87
C LYS A 65 28.18 5.27 13.54
N GLU A 66 27.31 6.28 13.56
CA GLU A 66 27.57 7.55 14.25
C GLU A 66 27.68 7.36 15.77
N ILE A 67 26.82 6.54 16.37
CA ILE A 67 26.88 6.21 17.81
C ILE A 67 28.17 5.43 18.12
N TRP A 68 28.55 4.46 17.28
CA TRP A 68 29.76 3.67 17.47
C TRP A 68 31.04 4.50 17.29
N GLN A 69 31.05 5.43 16.33
CA GLN A 69 32.18 6.35 16.11
C GLN A 69 32.28 7.41 17.21
N GLY A 70 31.14 7.91 17.73
CA GLY A 70 31.11 8.81 18.88
C GLY A 70 31.62 8.14 20.16
N TRP A 71 31.38 6.83 20.33
CA TRP A 71 31.85 6.06 21.48
C TRP A 71 33.35 5.71 21.46
N LEU A 72 34.00 5.76 20.29
CA LEU A 72 35.43 5.46 20.12
C LEU A 72 36.36 6.69 20.28
N VAL A 73 35.80 7.88 20.52
CA VAL A 73 36.53 9.15 20.59
C VAL A 73 36.59 9.72 22.03
N ASP A 74 35.92 9.10 22.99
CA ASP A 74 36.04 9.36 24.45
C ASP A 74 36.79 8.23 25.17
#